data_AF-A0AAW4P6Q9-F1
#
_entry.id   AF-A0AAW4P6Q9-F1
#
_cell.length_a   1.000
_cell.length_b   1.000
_cell.length_c   1.000
_cell.angle_alpha   90.00
_cell.angle_beta   90.00
_cell.angle_gamma   90.00
#
_symmetry.space_group_name_H-M   'P 1'
#
loop_
_entity.id
_entity.type
_entity.pdbx_description
1 polymer ?
#
loop_
_entity_poly.entity_id
_entity_poly.type
_entity_poly.pdbx_seq_one_letter_code
_entity_poly.pdbx_strand_id
1 'polypeptide(L)'
;MIENRNGTPVDPVPFLVVSGLGVALSFSFGPIYVMEFGASLPFSLSVAGLVALGTAAAAYHRYVWTARPELRGEVPADVRLGRLLYGMIVGFFVVVALALPLVAGGL
;
A
#
# COMPACT_ATOMS: atom_id res chain seq x y z
N MET A 1 17.04 14.17 -10.50
CA MET A 1 17.19 12.73 -10.19
C MET A 1 16.76 12.55 -8.75
N ILE A 2 15.98 11.52 -8.41
CA ILE A 2 15.62 11.27 -7.01
C ILE A 2 16.75 10.48 -6.37
N GLU A 3 17.25 10.96 -5.25
CA GLU A 3 18.35 10.34 -4.49
C GLU A 3 17.79 9.77 -3.19
N ASN A 4 18.37 8.66 -2.73
CA ASN A 4 18.07 8.15 -1.40
C ASN A 4 18.79 8.98 -0.31
N ARG A 5 18.56 8.64 0.96
CA ARG A 5 19.24 9.27 2.11
C ARG A 5 20.78 9.15 2.08
N ASN A 6 21.32 8.26 1.26
CA ASN A 6 22.74 7.98 1.10
C ASN A 6 23.34 8.71 -0.12
N GLY A 7 22.56 9.54 -0.84
CA GLY A 7 23.00 10.27 -2.03
C GLY A 7 23.11 9.42 -3.30
N THR A 8 22.62 8.17 -3.30
CA THR A 8 22.65 7.31 -4.48
C THR A 8 21.40 7.53 -5.33
N PRO A 9 21.52 7.65 -6.66
CA PRO A 9 20.35 7.79 -7.54
C PRO A 9 19.43 6.57 -7.47
N VAL A 10 18.11 6.80 -7.45
CA VAL A 10 17.09 5.76 -7.36
C VAL A 10 16.07 5.90 -8.49
N ASP A 11 15.59 4.76 -8.99
CA ASP A 11 14.46 4.68 -9.92
C ASP A 11 13.14 4.99 -9.18
N PRO A 12 12.42 6.07 -9.54
CA PRO A 12 11.20 6.47 -8.87
C PRO A 12 9.95 5.70 -9.34
N VAL A 13 10.04 4.91 -10.42
CA VAL A 13 8.86 4.24 -11.00
C VAL A 13 8.13 3.35 -9.98
N PRO A 14 8.80 2.50 -9.18
CA PRO A 14 8.10 1.68 -8.18
C PRO A 14 7.35 2.52 -7.13
N PHE A 15 7.91 3.66 -6.73
CA PHE A 15 7.22 4.58 -5.81
C PHE A 15 5.95 5.15 -6.45
N LEU A 16 6.04 5.63 -7.70
CA LEU A 16 4.90 6.20 -8.41
C LEU A 16 3.79 5.18 -8.63
N VAL A 17 4.15 3.96 -9.05
CA VAL A 17 3.18 2.88 -9.28
C VAL A 17 2.47 2.50 -7.98
N VAL A 18 3.22 2.27 -6.90
CA VAL A 18 2.62 1.81 -5.63
C VAL A 18 1.80 2.92 -4.95
N SER A 19 2.30 4.16 -4.93
CA SER A 19 1.54 5.28 -4.36
C SER A 19 0.29 5.62 -5.18
N GLY A 20 0.40 5.65 -6.51
CA GLY A 20 -0.74 5.88 -7.40
C GLY A 20 -1.81 4.80 -7.27
N LEU A 21 -1.40 3.53 -7.25
CA LEU A 21 -2.32 2.41 -7.02
C LEU A 21 -2.96 2.49 -5.62
N GLY A 22 -2.17 2.84 -4.60
CA GLY A 22 -2.65 3.04 -3.23
C GLY A 22 -3.72 4.13 -3.13
N VAL A 23 -3.49 5.28 -3.78
CA VAL A 23 -4.47 6.38 -3.87
C VAL A 23 -5.73 5.92 -4.60
N ALA A 24 -5.58 5.30 -5.78
CA ALA A 24 -6.70 4.84 -6.58
C ALA A 24 -7.58 3.86 -5.80
N LEU A 25 -6.98 2.81 -5.22
CA LEU A 25 -7.71 1.82 -4.42
C LEU A 25 -8.36 2.45 -3.17
N SER A 26 -7.64 3.32 -2.47
CA SER A 26 -8.16 3.98 -1.27
C SER A 26 -9.40 4.81 -1.57
N PHE A 27 -9.42 5.57 -2.66
CA PHE A 27 -10.58 6.39 -3.03
C PHE A 27 -11.67 5.62 -3.78
N SER A 28 -11.34 4.56 -4.50
CA SER A 28 -12.33 3.69 -5.17
C SER A 28 -13.16 2.88 -4.18
N PHE A 29 -12.55 2.35 -3.11
CA PHE A 29 -13.22 1.44 -2.18
C PHE A 29 -13.38 2.01 -0.77
N GLY A 30 -12.43 2.81 -0.29
CA GLY A 30 -12.38 3.28 1.10
C GLY A 30 -13.61 4.06 1.55
N PRO A 31 -14.08 5.10 0.82
CA PRO A 31 -15.24 5.86 1.26
C PRO A 31 -16.49 5.01 1.37
N ILE A 32 -16.77 4.17 0.36
CA ILE A 32 -17.94 3.27 0.35
C ILE A 32 -17.84 2.30 1.53
N TYR A 33 -16.69 1.65 1.71
CA TYR A 33 -16.45 0.72 2.81
C TYR A 33 -16.76 1.34 4.18
N VAL A 34 -16.29 2.56 4.43
CA VAL A 34 -16.49 3.25 5.72
C VAL A 34 -17.94 3.75 5.88
N MET A 35 -18.59 4.16 4.79
CA MET A 35 -19.99 4.57 4.78
C MET A 35 -20.96 3.41 5.09
N GLU A 36 -20.64 2.18 4.68
CA GLU A 36 -21.43 0.99 5.04
C GLU A 36 -21.50 0.74 6.56
N PHE A 37 -20.52 1.27 7.32
CA PHE A 37 -20.55 1.27 8.78
C PHE A 37 -21.30 2.48 9.39
N GLY A 38 -22.06 3.22 8.58
CA GLY A 38 -22.88 4.36 9.01
C GLY A 38 -22.14 5.70 9.13
N ALA A 39 -20.91 5.79 8.60
CA ALA A 39 -20.14 7.02 8.65
C ALA A 39 -20.60 8.07 7.63
N SER A 40 -20.33 9.35 7.93
CA SER A 40 -20.60 10.45 6.99
C SER A 40 -19.59 10.47 5.83
N LEU A 41 -19.98 11.08 4.71
CA LEU A 41 -19.10 11.21 3.54
C LEU A 41 -17.79 11.95 3.84
N PRO A 42 -17.77 13.12 4.54
CA PRO A 42 -16.53 13.83 4.84
C PRO A 42 -15.57 12.99 5.70
N PHE A 43 -16.10 12.25 6.67
CA PHE A 43 -15.30 11.36 7.50
C PHE A 43 -14.71 10.21 6.67
N SER A 44 -15.53 9.58 5.83
CA SER A 44 -15.12 8.45 4.98
C SER A 44 -14.04 8.84 3.96
N LEU A 45 -14.15 10.03 3.37
CA LEU A 45 -13.10 10.61 2.53
C LEU A 45 -11.82 10.90 3.30
N SER A 46 -11.93 11.36 4.55
CA SER A 46 -10.76 11.62 5.40
C SER A 46 -10.01 10.32 5.73
N VAL A 47 -10.75 9.25 6.05
CA VAL A 47 -10.16 7.92 6.28
C VAL A 47 -9.46 7.42 5.02
N ALA A 48 -10.11 7.50 3.85
CA ALA A 48 -9.49 7.13 2.57
C ALA A 48 -8.21 7.93 2.28
N GLY A 49 -8.22 9.24 2.56
CA GLY A 49 -7.05 10.11 2.45
C GLY A 49 -5.91 9.70 3.37
N LEU A 50 -6.19 9.36 4.64
CA LEU A 50 -5.17 8.88 5.58
C LEU A 50 -4.55 7.56 5.13
N VAL A 51 -5.34 6.62 4.61
CA VAL A 51 -4.83 5.35 4.06
C VAL A 51 -3.97 5.59 2.82
N ALA A 52 -4.40 6.47 1.93
CA ALA A 52 -3.63 6.85 0.75
C ALA A 52 -2.28 7.50 1.12
N LEU A 53 -2.28 8.43 2.09
CA LEU A 53 -1.07 9.08 2.60
C LEU A 53 -0.13 8.08 3.29
N GLY A 54 -0.67 7.19 4.12
CA GLY A 54 0.11 6.13 4.76
C GLY A 54 0.78 5.21 3.73
N THR A 55 0.04 4.85 2.68
CA THR A 55 0.55 4.03 1.57
C THR A 55 1.65 4.75 0.80
N ALA A 56 1.45 6.03 0.47
CA ALA A 56 2.44 6.85 -0.21
C ALA A 56 3.71 7.02 0.65
N ALA A 57 3.57 7.29 1.95
CA ALA A 57 4.69 7.43 2.88
C ALA A 57 5.48 6.11 3.00
N ALA A 58 4.80 4.96 3.10
CA ALA A 58 5.44 3.65 3.13
C ALA A 58 6.17 3.35 1.81
N ALA A 59 5.55 3.66 0.67
CA ALA A 59 6.16 3.51 -0.64
C ALA A 59 7.40 4.40 -0.78
N TYR A 60 7.34 5.66 -0.35
CA TYR A 60 8.47 6.58 -0.35
C TYR A 60 9.60 6.05 0.54
N HIS A 61 9.27 5.65 1.76
CA HIS A 61 10.26 5.11 2.69
C HIS A 61 10.97 3.87 2.12
N ARG A 62 10.22 2.97 1.47
CA ARG A 62 10.77 1.71 0.94
C ARG A 62 11.52 1.87 -0.39
N TYR A 63 10.94 2.59 -1.33
CA TYR A 63 11.44 2.66 -2.71
C TYR A 63 12.34 3.85 -2.97
N VAL A 64 12.32 4.88 -2.12
CA VAL A 64 13.19 6.06 -2.26
C VAL A 64 14.17 6.15 -1.08
N TRP A 65 13.66 6.23 0.15
CA TRP A 65 14.50 6.55 1.31
C TRP A 65 15.48 5.44 1.71
N THR A 66 15.00 4.19 1.75
CA THR A 66 15.79 3.01 2.18
C THR A 66 16.26 2.13 1.04
N ALA A 67 15.97 2.53 -0.20
CA ALA A 67 16.44 1.80 -1.37
C ALA A 67 17.98 1.77 -1.38
N ARG A 68 18.54 0.58 -1.57
CA ARG A 68 19.99 0.36 -1.74
C ARG A 68 20.25 -0.27 -3.11
N PRO A 69 20.33 0.55 -4.18
CA PRO A 69 20.48 0.06 -5.55
C PRO A 69 21.77 -0.76 -5.75
N GLU A 70 22.82 -0.42 -5.00
CA GLU A 70 24.14 -1.07 -5.04
C GLU A 70 24.12 -2.51 -4.50
N LEU A 71 23.19 -2.82 -3.60
CA LEU A 71 23.01 -4.16 -3.02
C LEU A 71 21.95 -4.99 -3.76
N ARG A 72 21.53 -4.55 -4.95
CA ARG A 72 20.53 -5.22 -5.80
C ARG A 72 21.12 -6.46 -6.50
N GLY A 73 22.00 -7.18 -5.80
CA GLY A 73 22.44 -8.52 -6.17
C GLY A 73 21.26 -9.50 -6.14
N GLU A 74 21.49 -10.68 -6.72
CA GLU A 74 20.49 -11.73 -6.82
C GLU A 74 20.01 -12.14 -5.41
N VAL A 75 18.74 -11.87 -5.11
CA VAL A 75 18.17 -12.20 -3.81
C VAL A 75 18.05 -13.73 -3.74
N PRO A 76 18.55 -14.38 -2.67
CA PRO A 76 18.40 -15.82 -2.48
C PRO A 76 16.94 -16.27 -2.67
N ALA A 77 16.74 -17.38 -3.37
CA ALA A 77 15.42 -17.84 -3.81
C ALA A 77 14.46 -18.09 -2.64
N ASP A 78 14.98 -18.57 -1.52
CA ASP A 78 14.28 -18.77 -0.24
C ASP A 78 13.74 -17.46 0.34
N VAL A 79 14.56 -16.40 0.37
CA VAL A 79 14.15 -15.07 0.85
C VAL A 79 13.07 -14.47 -0.05
N ARG A 80 13.20 -14.67 -1.37
CA ARG A 80 12.23 -14.19 -2.35
C ARG A 80 10.89 -14.90 -2.21
N LEU A 81 10.90 -16.22 -2.05
CA LEU A 81 9.69 -17.02 -1.78
C LEU A 81 9.03 -16.57 -0.48
N GLY A 82 9.80 -16.39 0.59
CA GLY A 82 9.28 -15.89 1.87
C GLY A 82 8.56 -14.55 1.72
N ARG A 83 9.17 -13.58 1.02
CA ARG A 83 8.54 -12.28 0.75
C ARG A 83 7.24 -12.41 -0.07
N LEU A 84 7.19 -13.35 -1.03
CA LEU A 84 5.99 -13.60 -1.83
C LEU A 84 4.87 -14.18 -0.95
N LEU A 85 5.19 -15.15 -0.09
CA LEU A 85 4.24 -15.74 0.85
C LEU A 85 3.71 -14.69 1.84
N TYR A 86 4.58 -13.85 2.40
CA TYR A 86 4.13 -12.72 3.23
C TYR A 86 3.22 -11.75 2.46
N GLY A 87 3.57 -11.43 1.21
CA GLY A 87 2.70 -10.61 0.35
C GLY A 87 1.33 -11.24 0.11
N MET A 88 1.29 -12.56 -0.10
CA MET A 88 0.06 -13.32 -0.30
C MET A 88 -0.80 -13.35 0.97
N ILE A 89 -0.20 -13.55 2.14
CA ILE A 89 -0.89 -13.52 3.44
C ILE A 89 -1.48 -12.13 3.68
N VAL A 90 -0.71 -11.06 3.47
CA VAL A 90 -1.21 -9.69 3.61
C VAL A 90 -2.36 -9.44 2.62
N GLY A 91 -2.20 -9.84 1.36
CA GLY A 91 -3.24 -9.72 0.34
C GLY A 91 -4.53 -10.46 0.72
N PHE A 92 -4.41 -11.69 1.24
CA PHE A 92 -5.55 -12.46 1.75
C PHE A 92 -6.28 -11.70 2.86
N PHE A 93 -5.58 -11.21 3.87
CA PHE A 93 -6.21 -10.44 4.96
C PHE A 93 -6.84 -9.14 4.47
N VAL A 94 -6.25 -8.47 3.49
CA VAL A 94 -6.85 -7.28 2.87
C VAL A 94 -8.17 -7.63 2.17
N VAL A 95 -8.21 -8.72 1.41
CA VAL A 95 -9.45 -9.18 0.75
C VAL A 95 -10.52 -9.57 1.78
N VAL A 96 -10.14 -10.31 2.83
CA VAL A 96 -11.07 -10.66 3.92
C VAL A 96 -11.59 -9.41 4.63
N ALA A 97 -10.72 -8.45 4.92
CA ALA A 97 -11.11 -7.18 5.54
C ALA A 97 -12.09 -6.42 4.64
N LEU A 98 -11.81 -6.31 3.34
CA LEU A 98 -12.70 -5.65 2.37
C LEU A 98 -14.05 -6.36 2.23
N ALA A 99 -14.14 -7.66 2.52
CA ALA A 99 -15.39 -8.40 2.51
C ALA A 99 -16.24 -8.19 3.78
N LEU A 100 -15.73 -7.52 4.82
CA LEU A 100 -16.47 -7.32 6.08
C LEU A 100 -17.83 -6.62 5.90
N PRO A 101 -17.98 -5.51 5.16
CA PRO A 101 -19.28 -4.89 4.93
C PRO A 101 -20.28 -5.82 4.28
N LEU A 102 -19.83 -6.70 3.37
CA LEU A 102 -20.70 -7.64 2.68
C LEU A 102 -21.28 -8.70 3.64
N VAL A 103 -20.48 -9.14 4.61
CA VAL A 103 -20.90 -10.13 5.61
C VAL A 103 -21.65 -9.47 6.78
N ALA A 104 -21.25 -8.26 7.19
CA ALA A 104 -21.80 -7.54 8.33
C ALA A 104 -23.08 -6.75 7.99
N GLY A 105 -23.21 -6.24 6.77
CA GLY A 105 -24.42 -5.55 6.30
C GLY A 105 -25.52 -6.49 5.78
N GLY A 106 -25.24 -7.79 5.69
CA GLY A 106 -26.20 -8.84 5.31
C GLY A 106 -26.86 -9.57 6.49
N LEU A 107 -26.60 -9.15 7.74
CA LEU A 107 -27.23 -9.62 8.98
C LEU A 107 -28.18 -8.55 9.53
#